data_AF-A0A950UJ26-F1
#
_entry.id   AF-A0A950UJ26-F1
#
_cell.length_a   1.000
_cell.length_b   1.000
_cell.length_c   1.000
_cell.angle_alpha   90.00
_cell.angle_beta   90.00
_cell.angle_gamma   90.00
#
_symmetry.space_group_name_H-M   'P 1'
#
loop_
_entity.id
_entity.type
_entity.pdbx_description
1 polymer ?
#
loop_
_entity_poly.entity_id
_entity_poly.type
_entity_poly.pdbx_seq_one_letter_code
_entity_poly.pdbx_strand_id
1 'polypeptide(L)'
;MPATTSSVSEDELRTMLAQRSGLEKDSLWYPVYEVPRAFGLSWPLTGDQAEEVLSDLLDRLRRVLPPPRQDGQDGHGRRYVYLSEITDRYERCDTRRILERIQRAGITPAGPAFDGDNYDPRSERGWGARPSIAADPSGKPTWAWWRAVREAGPRPFYRMPDPYVGESSPPVDRALDLRERTGNNTAYRAALLAAVREDPRQIDCWAHLGSDALEHAEKDDSALSDALGFYQTAVAVAELSLPSPFTGVLAWSELDNRPFHRALHGLGLTWWRLGETAKATAVFGNSLWTNPDDNQGVRYLIGQVKAGTPWHQRTEM
;
A
#
# COMPACT_ATOMS: atom_id res chain seq x y z
N MET A 1 -8.51 -50.84 -1.41
CA MET A 1 -9.23 -50.00 -0.43
C MET A 1 -9.36 -48.62 -1.07
N PRO A 2 -10.54 -48.19 -1.53
CA PRO A 2 -10.70 -46.82 -2.03
C PRO A 2 -10.52 -45.88 -0.84
N ALA A 3 -9.65 -44.88 -0.98
CA ALA A 3 -9.47 -43.84 0.03
C ALA A 3 -10.82 -43.14 0.22
N THR A 4 -11.35 -43.19 1.43
CA THR A 4 -12.52 -42.41 1.84
C THR A 4 -12.17 -40.93 1.66
N THR A 5 -12.71 -40.31 0.61
CA THR A 5 -12.67 -38.86 0.44
C THR A 5 -13.40 -38.23 1.62
N SER A 6 -12.66 -37.60 2.52
CA SER A 6 -13.24 -36.87 3.65
C SER A 6 -14.16 -35.78 3.11
N SER A 7 -15.41 -35.77 3.57
CA SER A 7 -16.37 -34.72 3.24
C SER A 7 -16.17 -33.53 4.18
N VAL A 8 -16.21 -32.31 3.64
CA VAL A 8 -16.05 -31.05 4.36
C VAL A 8 -17.41 -30.35 4.48
N SER A 9 -17.82 -30.12 5.72
CA SER A 9 -19.04 -29.38 6.09
C SER A 9 -18.88 -27.87 5.99
N GLU A 10 -19.98 -27.13 6.10
CA GLU A 10 -19.94 -25.66 6.16
C GLU A 10 -19.08 -25.16 7.32
N ASP A 11 -19.22 -25.77 8.50
CA ASP A 11 -18.51 -25.35 9.70
C ASP A 11 -17.01 -25.63 9.59
N GLU A 12 -16.62 -26.76 8.99
CA GLU A 12 -15.24 -27.08 8.67
C GLU A 12 -14.67 -26.13 7.62
N LEU A 13 -15.41 -25.83 6.55
CA LEU A 13 -14.96 -24.87 5.54
C LEU A 13 -14.77 -23.47 6.12
N ARG A 14 -15.67 -23.02 7.00
CA ARG A 14 -15.52 -21.77 7.76
C ARG A 14 -14.29 -21.79 8.66
N THR A 15 -14.02 -22.92 9.30
CA THR A 15 -12.84 -23.08 10.17
C THR A 15 -11.54 -23.04 9.35
N MET A 16 -11.49 -23.77 8.23
CA MET A 16 -10.36 -23.76 7.30
C MET A 16 -10.14 -22.34 6.75
N LEU A 17 -11.22 -21.64 6.41
CA LEU A 17 -11.16 -20.27 5.91
C LEU A 17 -10.68 -19.27 6.96
N ALA A 18 -11.17 -19.38 8.19
CA ALA A 18 -10.70 -18.58 9.33
C ALA A 18 -9.19 -18.80 9.56
N GLN A 19 -8.75 -20.06 9.61
CA GLN A 19 -7.35 -20.42 9.81
C GLN A 19 -6.44 -19.88 8.70
N ARG A 20 -6.83 -20.01 7.42
CA ARG A 20 -5.99 -19.59 6.30
C ARG A 20 -6.02 -18.09 6.02
N SER A 21 -7.12 -17.42 6.36
CA SER A 21 -7.23 -15.95 6.21
C SER A 21 -6.71 -15.18 7.41
N GLY A 22 -6.52 -15.83 8.57
CA GLY A 22 -6.21 -15.18 9.84
C GLY A 22 -7.39 -14.37 10.41
N LEU A 23 -8.59 -14.56 9.85
CA LEU A 23 -9.81 -13.91 10.31
C LEU A 23 -10.49 -14.79 11.36
N GLU A 24 -10.95 -14.21 12.47
CA GLU A 24 -11.96 -14.84 13.32
C GLU A 24 -13.15 -15.38 12.51
N LYS A 25 -13.55 -16.62 12.82
CA LYS A 25 -14.58 -17.40 12.12
C LYS A 25 -15.92 -16.67 12.01
N ASP A 26 -16.33 -15.97 13.08
CA ASP A 26 -17.62 -15.26 13.12
C ASP A 26 -17.56 -13.87 12.48
N SER A 27 -16.36 -13.40 12.16
CA SER A 27 -16.13 -12.16 11.42
C SER A 27 -16.02 -12.40 9.91
N LEU A 28 -16.23 -13.64 9.44
CA LEU A 28 -16.28 -13.97 8.02
C LEU A 28 -17.58 -13.43 7.41
N TRP A 29 -17.50 -12.24 6.83
CA TRP A 29 -18.51 -11.57 6.00
C TRP A 29 -18.92 -12.27 4.70
N TYR A 30 -18.29 -13.39 4.33
CA TYR A 30 -18.74 -14.19 3.19
C TYR A 30 -19.71 -15.26 3.69
N PRO A 31 -20.96 -15.30 3.18
CA PRO A 31 -21.89 -16.35 3.54
C PRO A 31 -21.43 -17.68 2.90
N VAL A 32 -20.58 -18.42 3.62
CA VAL A 32 -19.98 -19.68 3.13
C VAL A 32 -21.07 -20.69 2.72
N TYR A 33 -22.28 -20.60 3.30
CA TYR A 33 -23.44 -21.39 2.93
C TYR A 33 -23.95 -21.16 1.49
N GLU A 34 -23.70 -20.00 0.86
CA GLU A 34 -24.09 -19.72 -0.53
C GLU A 34 -23.07 -20.23 -1.55
N VAL A 35 -21.90 -20.66 -1.07
CA VAL A 35 -20.76 -20.99 -1.91
C VAL A 35 -21.00 -22.19 -2.81
N PRO A 36 -21.58 -23.33 -2.36
CA PRO A 36 -21.83 -24.43 -3.28
C PRO A 36 -22.76 -24.01 -4.42
N ARG A 37 -23.75 -23.15 -4.17
CA ARG A 37 -24.62 -22.63 -5.24
C ARG A 37 -23.85 -21.81 -6.27
N ALA A 38 -22.93 -20.96 -5.83
CA ALA A 38 -22.13 -20.13 -6.72
C ALA A 38 -21.14 -20.94 -7.60
N PHE A 39 -20.74 -22.12 -7.16
CA PHE A 39 -19.81 -23.01 -7.88
C PHE A 39 -20.53 -24.20 -8.55
N GLY A 40 -21.87 -24.28 -8.49
CA GLY A 40 -22.62 -25.42 -9.02
C GLY A 40 -22.36 -26.73 -8.26
N LEU A 41 -21.95 -26.65 -7.00
CA LEU A 41 -21.66 -27.75 -6.10
C LEU A 41 -22.80 -27.96 -5.08
N SER A 42 -22.76 -29.08 -4.37
CA SER A 42 -23.67 -29.40 -3.27
C SER A 42 -22.89 -29.76 -2.00
N TRP A 43 -23.43 -29.40 -0.84
CA TRP A 43 -22.88 -29.86 0.45
C TRP A 43 -23.10 -31.37 0.67
N PRO A 44 -22.24 -32.05 1.46
CA PRO A 44 -20.92 -31.59 1.90
C PRO A 44 -19.90 -31.62 0.75
N LEU A 45 -18.91 -30.73 0.77
CA LEU A 45 -17.89 -30.69 -0.29
C LEU A 45 -16.95 -31.90 -0.14
N THR A 46 -16.35 -32.38 -1.22
CA THR A 46 -15.16 -33.22 -1.11
C THR A 46 -13.98 -32.38 -0.62
N GLY A 47 -12.92 -33.02 -0.10
CA GLY A 47 -11.67 -32.32 0.23
C GLY A 47 -11.15 -31.44 -0.92
N ASP A 48 -11.11 -31.96 -2.14
CA ASP A 48 -10.63 -31.21 -3.32
C ASP A 48 -11.53 -30.02 -3.67
N GLN A 49 -12.86 -30.21 -3.60
CA GLN A 49 -13.82 -29.12 -3.82
C GLN A 49 -13.71 -28.04 -2.75
N ALA A 50 -13.50 -28.43 -1.50
CA ALA A 50 -13.27 -27.51 -0.40
C ALA A 50 -11.98 -26.70 -0.61
N GLU A 51 -10.90 -27.34 -1.06
CA GLU A 51 -9.64 -26.66 -1.37
C GLU A 51 -9.76 -25.65 -2.52
N GLU A 52 -10.43 -26.02 -3.61
CA GLU A 52 -10.67 -25.12 -4.75
C GLU A 52 -11.50 -23.90 -4.33
N VAL A 53 -12.61 -24.15 -3.63
CA VAL A 53 -13.49 -23.12 -3.09
C VAL A 53 -12.74 -22.21 -2.12
N LEU A 54 -11.95 -22.81 -1.23
CA LEU A 54 -11.19 -22.08 -0.22
C LEU A 54 -10.15 -21.16 -0.86
N SER A 55 -9.48 -21.63 -1.93
CA SER A 55 -8.55 -20.82 -2.70
C SER A 55 -9.24 -19.62 -3.34
N ASP A 56 -10.37 -19.81 -4.03
CA ASP A 56 -11.10 -18.71 -4.68
C ASP A 56 -11.73 -17.75 -3.65
N LEU A 57 -12.27 -18.28 -2.54
CA LEU A 57 -12.74 -17.46 -1.44
C LEU A 57 -11.61 -16.64 -0.85
N LEU A 58 -10.44 -17.21 -0.59
CA LEU A 58 -9.28 -16.47 -0.09
C LEU A 58 -8.85 -15.39 -1.08
N ASP A 59 -8.86 -15.67 -2.38
CA ASP A 59 -8.52 -14.70 -3.42
C ASP A 59 -9.52 -13.55 -3.53
N ARG A 60 -10.83 -13.84 -3.47
CA ARG A 60 -11.87 -12.81 -3.33
C ARG A 60 -11.75 -12.06 -2.02
N LEU A 61 -11.39 -12.79 -0.97
CA LEU A 61 -11.16 -12.24 0.35
C LEU A 61 -9.86 -11.44 0.43
N ARG A 62 -9.09 -11.31 -0.65
CA ARG A 62 -7.87 -10.51 -0.66
C ARG A 62 -8.03 -9.18 -1.39
N ARG A 63 -9.17 -8.93 -2.06
CA ARG A 63 -9.40 -7.71 -2.85
C ARG A 63 -10.44 -6.81 -2.18
N VAL A 64 -10.01 -5.68 -1.65
CA VAL A 64 -10.90 -4.55 -1.26
C VAL A 64 -10.72 -3.36 -2.19
N LEU A 65 -9.55 -3.24 -2.80
CA LEU A 65 -9.22 -2.21 -3.76
C LEU A 65 -9.74 -2.60 -5.17
N PRO A 66 -9.87 -1.64 -6.10
CA PRO A 66 -10.39 -1.90 -7.45
C PRO A 66 -9.69 -3.11 -8.09
N PRO A 67 -10.43 -3.96 -8.84
CA PRO A 67 -9.83 -5.13 -9.46
C PRO A 67 -8.74 -4.71 -10.46
N PRO A 68 -7.64 -5.48 -10.57
CA PRO A 68 -6.62 -5.23 -11.58
C PRO A 68 -7.25 -5.21 -12.97
N ARG A 69 -6.86 -4.23 -13.80
CA ARG A 69 -7.37 -4.13 -15.17
C ARG A 69 -6.85 -5.32 -15.99
N GLN A 70 -7.71 -5.87 -16.84
CA GLN A 70 -7.38 -6.98 -17.74
C GLN A 70 -6.42 -6.59 -18.87
N ASP A 71 -6.13 -5.29 -19.01
CA ASP A 71 -5.24 -4.78 -20.05
C ASP A 71 -3.78 -5.00 -19.63
N GLY A 72 -3.24 -6.17 -20.00
CA GLY A 72 -1.86 -6.58 -19.79
C GLY A 72 -0.82 -5.80 -20.60
N GLN A 73 -0.85 -4.46 -20.56
CA GLN A 73 0.17 -3.61 -21.19
C GLN A 73 0.79 -2.64 -20.17
N ASP A 74 2.04 -2.91 -19.82
CA ASP A 74 3.13 -1.96 -19.57
C ASP A 74 2.74 -0.63 -18.88
N GLY A 75 2.21 -0.72 -17.66
CA GLY A 75 1.78 0.43 -16.86
C GLY A 75 2.88 1.12 -16.03
N HIS A 76 4.05 0.50 -15.87
CA HIS A 76 5.08 1.01 -14.97
C HIS A 76 5.61 2.38 -15.42
N GLY A 77 5.30 3.41 -14.63
CA GLY A 77 5.71 4.80 -14.88
C GLY A 77 4.83 5.56 -15.87
N ARG A 78 3.73 4.97 -16.35
CA ARG A 78 2.77 5.62 -17.28
C ARG A 78 1.41 5.93 -16.65
N ARG A 79 1.15 5.39 -15.46
CA ARG A 79 -0.03 5.67 -14.63
C ARG A 79 0.26 5.29 -13.18
N TYR A 80 -0.67 5.63 -12.29
CA TYR A 80 -0.72 5.06 -10.96
C TYR A 80 -1.17 3.58 -11.04
N VAL A 81 -0.48 2.71 -10.32
CA VAL A 81 -0.74 1.27 -10.20
C VAL A 81 -1.22 0.99 -8.78
N TYR A 82 -2.45 0.53 -8.61
CA TYR A 82 -3.00 0.31 -7.26
C TYR A 82 -2.30 -0.83 -6.53
N LEU A 83 -2.36 -0.81 -5.19
CA LEU A 83 -1.78 -1.87 -4.36
C LEU A 83 -2.35 -3.27 -4.70
N SER A 84 -3.64 -3.36 -5.07
CA SER A 84 -4.27 -4.59 -5.57
C SER A 84 -3.71 -5.11 -6.90
N GLU A 85 -3.01 -4.26 -7.65
CA GLU A 85 -2.31 -4.65 -8.88
C GLU A 85 -0.85 -5.09 -8.61
N ILE A 86 -0.30 -4.75 -7.43
CA ILE A 86 1.09 -5.02 -7.05
C ILE A 86 1.21 -6.29 -6.21
N THR A 87 0.21 -6.55 -5.34
CA THR A 87 0.19 -7.71 -4.45
C THR A 87 -1.22 -8.28 -4.36
N ASP A 88 -1.28 -9.60 -4.28
CA ASP A 88 -2.49 -10.36 -4.06
C ASP A 88 -2.80 -10.58 -2.57
N ARG A 89 -1.92 -10.16 -1.66
CA ARG A 89 -2.11 -10.32 -0.21
C ARG A 89 -1.61 -9.10 0.58
N TYR A 90 -2.31 -8.82 1.67
CA TYR A 90 -1.81 -7.96 2.74
C TYR A 90 -1.05 -8.83 3.75
N GLU A 91 0.06 -8.31 4.26
CA GLU A 91 0.89 -8.93 5.28
C GLU A 91 0.15 -8.97 6.62
N ARG A 92 -0.65 -7.94 6.91
CA ARG A 92 -1.54 -7.91 8.08
C ARG A 92 -2.92 -8.46 7.73
N CYS A 93 -3.44 -9.37 8.57
CA CYS A 93 -4.77 -9.95 8.39
C CYS A 93 -5.91 -8.94 8.65
N ASP A 94 -5.68 -7.92 9.47
CA ASP A 94 -6.69 -6.92 9.83
C ASP A 94 -6.83 -5.77 8.82
N THR A 95 -5.87 -5.59 7.90
CA THR A 95 -5.90 -4.54 6.86
C THR A 95 -7.24 -4.55 6.12
N ARG A 96 -7.72 -5.72 5.72
CA ARG A 96 -8.99 -5.84 5.00
C ARG A 96 -10.20 -5.38 5.82
N ARG A 97 -10.28 -5.83 7.09
CA ARG A 97 -11.36 -5.42 8.01
C ARG A 97 -11.35 -3.91 8.25
N ILE A 98 -10.16 -3.32 8.30
CA ILE A 98 -9.99 -1.87 8.38
C ILE A 98 -10.62 -1.18 7.17
N LEU A 99 -10.29 -1.63 5.95
CA LEU A 99 -10.83 -1.04 4.72
C LEU A 99 -12.36 -1.17 4.63
N GLU A 100 -12.93 -2.31 5.02
CA GLU A 100 -14.38 -2.49 5.12
C GLU A 100 -15.05 -1.52 6.07
N ARG A 101 -14.47 -1.35 7.27
CA ARG A 101 -14.99 -0.46 8.29
C ARG A 101 -15.03 0.98 7.76
N ILE A 102 -13.98 1.40 7.05
CA ILE A 102 -13.93 2.71 6.40
C ILE A 102 -15.02 2.82 5.33
N GLN A 103 -15.16 1.82 4.46
CA GLN A 103 -16.16 1.84 3.38
C GLN A 103 -17.59 1.90 3.92
N ARG A 104 -17.92 1.15 4.99
CA ARG A 104 -19.22 1.21 5.66
C ARG A 104 -19.49 2.55 6.33
N ALA A 105 -18.47 3.16 6.91
CA ALA A 105 -18.56 4.47 7.56
C ALA A 105 -18.51 5.64 6.57
N GLY A 106 -18.31 5.38 5.27
CA GLY A 106 -18.19 6.40 4.24
C GLY A 106 -16.74 6.73 3.90
N ILE A 107 -16.46 6.83 2.60
CA ILE A 107 -15.16 7.22 2.04
C ILE A 107 -15.21 8.72 1.78
N THR A 108 -14.20 9.45 2.25
CA THR A 108 -13.96 10.83 1.84
C THR A 108 -13.10 10.81 0.58
N PRO A 109 -13.59 11.27 -0.58
CA PRO A 109 -12.80 11.25 -1.80
C PRO A 109 -11.71 12.33 -1.78
N ALA A 110 -10.60 12.06 -2.47
CA ALA A 110 -9.63 13.09 -2.81
C ALA A 110 -10.28 14.12 -3.75
N GLY A 111 -10.00 15.40 -3.49
CA GLY A 111 -10.55 16.53 -4.23
C GLY A 111 -9.51 17.20 -5.13
N PRO A 112 -9.91 18.19 -5.94
CA PRO A 112 -8.97 19.05 -6.63
C PRO A 112 -8.09 19.81 -5.62
N ALA A 113 -6.79 19.92 -5.91
CA ALA A 113 -5.90 20.84 -5.22
C ALA A 113 -5.61 22.05 -6.14
N PHE A 114 -5.24 23.19 -5.55
CA PHE A 114 -4.83 24.41 -6.26
C PHE A 114 -5.84 24.85 -7.34
N ASP A 115 -6.81 25.67 -6.97
CA ASP A 115 -7.90 26.24 -7.80
C ASP A 115 -7.74 26.12 -9.33
N GLY A 116 -8.09 24.97 -9.91
CA GLY A 116 -8.19 24.75 -11.36
C GLY A 116 -6.88 24.63 -12.14
N ASP A 117 -5.73 24.67 -11.47
CA ASP A 117 -4.43 24.55 -12.12
C ASP A 117 -4.09 23.07 -12.41
N ASN A 118 -3.50 22.82 -13.58
CA ASN A 118 -2.93 21.52 -13.91
C ASN A 118 -1.41 21.55 -13.70
N TYR A 119 -0.86 20.46 -13.18
CA TYR A 119 0.56 20.16 -13.28
C TYR A 119 0.96 20.07 -14.75
N ASP A 120 1.84 20.95 -15.22
CA ASP A 120 2.45 20.83 -16.54
C ASP A 120 3.96 20.53 -16.42
N PRO A 121 4.41 19.31 -16.77
CA PRO A 121 5.82 18.91 -16.71
C PRO A 121 6.72 19.65 -17.73
N ARG A 122 6.14 20.47 -18.61
CA ARG A 122 6.83 21.27 -19.63
C ARG A 122 6.95 22.74 -19.25
N SER A 123 6.17 23.20 -18.27
CA SER A 123 6.18 24.59 -17.84
C SER A 123 7.46 24.93 -17.08
N GLU A 124 7.88 26.19 -17.05
CA GLU A 124 9.03 26.64 -16.23
C GLU A 124 8.73 26.55 -14.73
N ARG A 125 7.44 26.67 -14.37
CA ARG A 125 6.89 26.34 -13.05
C ARG A 125 6.64 24.85 -12.88
N GLY A 126 6.93 24.05 -13.91
CA GLY A 126 6.78 22.61 -13.92
C GLY A 126 7.77 22.08 -12.92
N TRP A 127 7.29 21.97 -11.69
CA TRP A 127 8.08 21.57 -10.56
C TRP A 127 8.74 20.25 -10.93
N GLY A 128 10.06 20.28 -10.95
CA GLY A 128 10.85 19.12 -11.25
C GLY A 128 12.30 19.43 -10.97
N ALA A 129 12.90 18.61 -10.11
CA ALA A 129 14.31 18.28 -10.23
C ALA A 129 14.53 17.86 -11.69
N ARG A 130 14.88 18.82 -12.55
CA ARG A 130 15.39 18.53 -13.89
C ARG A 130 16.46 17.46 -13.70
N PRO A 131 16.51 16.46 -14.58
CA PRO A 131 17.61 15.52 -14.62
C PRO A 131 18.92 16.20 -14.26
N SER A 132 19.49 15.88 -13.10
CA SER A 132 20.81 16.37 -12.74
C SER A 132 21.75 16.01 -13.90
N ILE A 133 22.54 16.98 -14.37
CA ILE A 133 23.55 16.75 -15.41
C ILE A 133 24.63 15.77 -14.89
N ALA A 134 24.77 15.66 -13.56
CA ALA A 134 25.66 14.69 -12.94
C ALA A 134 25.14 13.26 -13.17
N ALA A 135 26.03 12.41 -13.66
CA ALA A 135 25.79 10.98 -13.76
C ALA A 135 25.45 10.41 -12.37
N ASP A 136 24.46 9.53 -12.33
CA ASP A 136 24.24 8.66 -11.17
C ASP A 136 25.52 7.80 -10.99
N PRO A 137 26.00 7.60 -9.75
CA PRO A 137 27.15 6.72 -9.47
C PRO A 137 27.01 5.29 -10.04
N SER A 138 25.80 4.86 -10.43
CA SER A 138 25.51 3.55 -11.01
C SER A 138 25.50 3.48 -12.56
N GLY A 139 25.76 4.58 -13.27
CA GLY A 139 25.75 4.63 -14.75
C GLY A 139 24.65 5.54 -15.32
N LYS A 140 24.45 5.53 -16.65
CA LYS A 140 23.56 6.48 -17.34
C LYS A 140 22.13 6.39 -16.76
N PRO A 141 21.60 7.46 -16.13
CA PRO A 141 20.26 7.43 -15.58
C PRO A 141 19.26 7.19 -16.73
N THR A 142 18.52 6.09 -16.67
CA THR A 142 17.38 5.93 -17.56
C THR A 142 16.26 6.80 -17.00
N TRP A 143 16.20 8.05 -17.44
CA TRP A 143 15.10 9.00 -17.19
C TRP A 143 13.79 8.55 -17.88
N ALA A 144 13.55 7.25 -17.97
CA ALA A 144 12.35 6.66 -18.55
C ALA A 144 11.10 7.09 -17.78
N TRP A 145 11.16 7.16 -16.46
CA TRP A 145 10.07 7.66 -15.62
C TRP A 145 9.75 9.14 -15.95
N TRP A 146 10.78 9.99 -16.08
CA TRP A 146 10.59 11.41 -16.38
C TRP A 146 10.08 11.63 -17.81
N ARG A 147 10.55 10.83 -18.76
CA ARG A 147 10.00 10.83 -20.13
C ARG A 147 8.53 10.48 -20.12
N ALA A 148 8.12 9.46 -19.36
CA ALA A 148 6.71 9.08 -19.25
C ALA A 148 5.86 10.16 -18.57
N VAL A 149 6.36 10.82 -17.51
CA VAL A 149 5.71 11.99 -16.90
C VAL A 149 5.55 13.13 -17.92
N ARG A 150 6.58 13.45 -18.70
CA ARG A 150 6.52 14.49 -19.75
C ARG A 150 5.60 14.14 -20.91
N GLU A 151 5.54 12.87 -21.28
CA GLU A 151 4.68 12.32 -22.33
C GLU A 151 3.21 12.40 -21.92
N ALA A 152 2.91 12.12 -20.65
CA ALA A 152 1.58 12.25 -20.07
C ALA A 152 1.03 13.70 -20.14
N GLY A 153 1.90 14.70 -20.21
CA GLY A 153 1.50 16.10 -20.38
C GLY A 153 0.82 16.69 -19.14
N PRO A 154 -0.02 17.72 -19.32
CA PRO A 154 -0.72 18.37 -18.21
C PRO A 154 -1.66 17.41 -17.47
N ARG A 155 -1.61 17.41 -16.13
CA ARG A 155 -2.42 16.53 -15.27
C ARG A 155 -3.02 17.32 -14.11
N PRO A 156 -4.26 17.03 -13.68
CA PRO A 156 -4.89 17.70 -12.54
C PRO A 156 -4.13 17.47 -11.23
N PHE A 157 -4.04 18.51 -10.40
CA PHE A 157 -3.61 18.36 -9.02
C PHE A 157 -4.76 17.85 -8.15
N TYR A 158 -4.43 16.95 -7.24
CA TYR A 158 -5.32 16.39 -6.25
C TYR A 158 -4.80 16.64 -4.84
N ARG A 159 -5.76 16.76 -3.92
CA ARG A 159 -5.58 16.85 -2.48
C ARG A 159 -6.27 15.65 -1.85
N MET A 160 -5.50 14.86 -1.10
CA MET A 160 -6.05 13.78 -0.26
C MET A 160 -6.97 14.37 0.81
N PRO A 161 -7.91 13.59 1.37
CA PRO A 161 -8.71 14.04 2.51
C PRO A 161 -7.83 14.59 3.64
N ASP A 162 -8.30 15.65 4.29
CA ASP A 162 -7.61 16.28 5.40
C ASP A 162 -7.24 15.24 6.47
N PRO A 163 -5.94 14.95 6.67
CA PRO A 163 -5.50 13.96 7.64
C PRO A 163 -5.56 14.49 9.09
N TYR A 164 -5.92 15.77 9.28
CA TYR A 164 -5.76 16.53 10.52
C TYR A 164 -7.06 17.20 11.00
N VAL A 165 -8.22 16.60 10.74
CA VAL A 165 -9.53 17.17 11.09
C VAL A 165 -9.64 17.58 12.57
N GLY A 166 -9.84 18.87 12.84
CA GLY A 166 -10.13 19.43 14.17
C GLY A 166 -9.20 20.58 14.61
N GLU A 167 -9.49 21.20 15.76
CA GLU A 167 -8.64 22.26 16.36
C GLU A 167 -7.48 21.69 17.22
N SER A 168 -7.48 20.39 17.46
CA SER A 168 -6.44 19.71 18.24
C SER A 168 -5.25 19.30 17.38
N SER A 169 -4.05 19.32 17.96
CA SER A 169 -2.84 18.77 17.31
C SER A 169 -3.09 17.35 16.78
N PRO A 170 -2.71 17.06 15.52
CA PRO A 170 -2.81 15.74 14.91
C PRO A 170 -2.32 14.61 15.82
N PRO A 171 -2.94 13.43 15.82
CA PRO A 171 -2.49 12.33 16.68
C PRO A 171 -1.05 11.89 16.41
N VAL A 172 -0.59 11.99 15.15
CA VAL A 172 0.81 11.75 14.78
C VAL A 172 1.76 12.78 15.43
N ASP A 173 1.40 14.06 15.41
CA ASP A 173 2.20 15.13 16.01
C ASP A 173 2.26 14.96 17.53
N ARG A 174 1.13 14.66 18.18
CA ARG A 174 1.11 14.33 19.62
C ARG A 174 2.00 13.14 19.97
N ALA A 175 2.05 12.12 19.11
CA ALA A 175 2.93 10.97 19.31
C ALA A 175 4.41 11.37 19.13
N LEU A 176 4.73 12.16 18.11
CA LEU A 176 6.09 12.69 17.86
C LEU A 176 6.56 13.57 19.02
N ASP A 177 5.74 14.51 19.48
CA ASP A 177 6.01 15.38 20.63
C ASP A 177 6.25 14.56 21.91
N LEU A 178 5.51 13.46 22.10
CA LEU A 178 5.73 12.53 23.20
C LEU A 178 7.09 11.85 23.07
N ARG A 179 7.45 11.37 21.88
CA ARG A 179 8.74 10.74 21.61
C ARG A 179 9.89 11.71 21.85
N GLU A 180 9.78 12.94 21.35
CA GLU A 180 10.82 13.98 21.51
C GLU A 180 11.04 14.33 22.98
N ARG A 181 9.96 14.51 23.76
CA ARG A 181 10.07 14.87 25.18
C ARG A 181 10.56 13.74 26.08
N THR A 182 10.32 12.48 25.72
CA THR A 182 10.54 11.33 26.62
C THR A 182 11.61 10.35 26.13
N GLY A 183 11.96 10.37 24.85
CA GLY A 183 12.77 9.34 24.20
C GLY A 183 12.11 7.95 24.17
N ASN A 184 10.82 7.83 24.51
CA ASN A 184 10.16 6.54 24.72
C ASN A 184 9.47 6.03 23.44
N ASN A 185 10.16 5.19 22.68
CA ASN A 185 9.64 4.57 21.46
C ASN A 185 8.43 3.66 21.72
N THR A 186 8.37 2.97 22.86
CA THR A 186 7.22 2.13 23.24
C THR A 186 5.96 2.98 23.42
N ALA A 187 6.07 4.12 24.10
CA ALA A 187 4.96 5.05 24.31
C ALA A 187 4.52 5.72 22.99
N TYR A 188 5.48 6.08 22.13
CA TYR A 188 5.23 6.55 20.78
C TYR A 188 4.43 5.54 19.95
N ARG A 189 4.89 4.29 19.87
CA ARG A 189 4.19 3.22 19.15
C ARG A 189 2.79 2.97 19.72
N ALA A 190 2.65 2.97 21.04
CA ALA A 190 1.35 2.80 21.70
C ALA A 190 0.37 3.94 21.37
N ALA A 191 0.85 5.19 21.32
CA ALA A 191 0.02 6.34 20.96
C ALA A 191 -0.47 6.25 19.50
N LEU A 192 0.39 5.85 18.57
CA LEU A 192 0.01 5.64 17.17
C LEU A 192 -1.01 4.49 17.01
N LEU A 193 -0.80 3.37 17.71
CA LEU A 193 -1.74 2.25 17.70
C LEU A 193 -3.10 2.64 18.28
N ALA A 194 -3.13 3.48 19.32
CA ALA A 194 -4.39 4.01 19.86
C ALA A 194 -5.10 4.89 18.83
N ALA A 195 -4.38 5.79 18.17
CA ALA A 195 -4.93 6.68 17.15
C ALA A 195 -5.60 5.93 15.99
N VAL A 196 -4.92 4.93 15.42
CA VAL A 196 -5.49 4.16 14.28
C VAL A 196 -6.62 3.21 14.69
N ARG A 197 -6.72 2.83 15.97
CA ARG A 197 -7.87 2.08 16.48
C ARG A 197 -9.11 2.97 16.57
N GLU A 198 -8.91 4.20 17.06
CA GLU A 198 -9.95 5.23 17.15
C GLU A 198 -10.45 5.61 15.75
N ASP A 199 -9.55 6.05 14.87
CA ASP A 199 -9.86 6.29 13.46
C ASP A 199 -8.80 5.66 12.53
N PRO A 200 -9.13 4.58 11.80
CA PRO A 200 -8.18 3.93 10.91
C PRO A 200 -7.87 4.74 9.63
N ARG A 201 -8.56 5.87 9.39
CA ARG A 201 -8.27 6.76 8.26
C ARG A 201 -6.97 7.56 8.43
N GLN A 202 -6.32 7.47 9.59
CA GLN A 202 -5.06 8.15 9.88
C GLN A 202 -3.87 7.52 9.15
N ILE A 203 -3.77 7.81 7.85
CA ILE A 203 -2.70 7.34 6.95
C ILE A 203 -1.31 7.60 7.54
N ASP A 204 -1.12 8.78 8.15
CA ASP A 204 0.18 9.18 8.67
C ASP A 204 0.59 8.35 9.90
N CYS A 205 -0.36 8.03 10.78
CA CYS A 205 -0.07 7.15 11.91
C CYS A 205 0.32 5.73 11.44
N TRP A 206 -0.33 5.21 10.40
CA TRP A 206 0.08 3.95 9.78
C TRP A 206 1.48 4.02 9.17
N ALA A 207 1.79 5.10 8.44
CA ALA A 207 3.12 5.30 7.86
C ALA A 207 4.21 5.40 8.95
N HIS A 208 3.91 6.09 10.05
CA HIS A 208 4.81 6.23 11.19
C HIS A 208 5.01 4.91 11.97
N LEU A 209 3.98 4.07 12.07
CA LEU A 209 4.12 2.69 12.60
C LEU A 209 5.02 1.84 11.69
N GLY A 210 4.88 1.98 10.38
CA GLY A 210 5.75 1.33 9.41
C GLY A 210 7.21 1.81 9.53
N SER A 211 7.41 3.11 9.74
CA SER A 211 8.75 3.69 9.93
C SER A 211 9.41 3.20 11.21
N ASP A 212 8.66 3.16 12.32
CA ASP A 212 9.12 2.57 13.58
C ASP A 212 9.55 1.11 13.39
N ALA A 213 8.71 0.28 12.76
CA ALA A 213 9.03 -1.12 12.50
C ALA A 213 10.24 -1.28 11.55
N LEU A 214 10.37 -0.45 10.52
CA LEU A 214 11.50 -0.47 9.59
C LEU A 214 12.82 -0.08 10.26
N GLU A 215 12.79 0.85 11.22
CA GLU A 215 13.96 1.20 12.04
C GLU A 215 14.37 0.02 12.94
N HIS A 216 13.41 -0.69 13.52
CA HIS A 216 13.69 -1.90 14.30
C HIS A 216 14.25 -3.04 13.43
N ALA A 217 13.89 -3.09 12.14
CA ALA A 217 14.40 -4.08 11.20
C ALA A 217 15.91 -3.99 10.95
N GLU A 218 16.57 -2.88 11.30
CA GLU A 218 18.04 -2.81 11.30
C GLU A 218 18.69 -3.77 12.30
N LYS A 219 17.94 -4.18 13.34
CA LYS A 219 18.41 -5.07 14.41
C LYS A 219 17.76 -6.45 14.36
N ASP A 220 16.55 -6.54 13.82
CA ASP A 220 15.75 -7.75 13.77
C ASP A 220 14.94 -7.79 12.48
N ASP A 221 15.42 -8.56 11.49
CA ASP A 221 14.77 -8.72 10.19
C ASP A 221 13.30 -9.18 10.28
N SER A 222 12.88 -9.80 11.40
CA SER A 222 11.47 -10.17 11.59
C SER A 222 10.52 -8.96 11.64
N ALA A 223 11.03 -7.78 11.99
CA ALA A 223 10.27 -6.52 11.98
C ALA A 223 9.96 -6.00 10.56
N LEU A 224 10.58 -6.54 9.49
CA LEU A 224 10.24 -6.17 8.12
C LEU A 224 8.81 -6.56 7.73
N SER A 225 8.30 -7.68 8.26
CA SER A 225 6.90 -8.11 8.05
C SER A 225 5.93 -7.11 8.69
N ASP A 226 6.21 -6.67 9.92
CA ASP A 226 5.45 -5.62 10.60
C ASP A 226 5.43 -4.32 9.79
N ALA A 227 6.60 -3.87 9.33
CA ALA A 227 6.74 -2.67 8.51
C ALA A 227 5.91 -2.77 7.21
N LEU A 228 6.02 -3.91 6.52
CA LEU A 228 5.28 -4.17 5.28
C LEU A 228 3.77 -4.07 5.52
N GLY A 229 3.29 -4.69 6.59
CA GLY A 229 1.89 -4.68 6.96
C GLY A 229 1.34 -3.29 7.28
N PHE A 230 2.09 -2.48 8.03
CA PHE A 230 1.69 -1.11 8.34
C PHE A 230 1.68 -0.22 7.09
N TYR A 231 2.70 -0.32 6.25
CA TYR A 231 2.76 0.47 5.02
C TYR A 231 1.70 0.06 3.99
N GLN A 232 1.45 -1.24 3.82
CA GLN A 232 0.34 -1.71 2.98
C GLN A 232 -1.01 -1.19 3.49
N THR A 233 -1.22 -1.17 4.81
CA THR A 233 -2.44 -0.61 5.40
C THR A 233 -2.54 0.89 5.12
N ALA A 234 -1.46 1.65 5.33
CA ALA A 234 -1.41 3.08 5.04
C ALA A 234 -1.77 3.39 3.58
N VAL A 235 -1.15 2.68 2.63
CA VAL A 235 -1.38 2.85 1.19
C VAL A 235 -2.80 2.43 0.82
N ALA A 236 -3.29 1.28 1.30
CA ALA A 236 -4.65 0.83 0.99
C ALA A 236 -5.72 1.79 1.51
N VAL A 237 -5.55 2.32 2.73
CA VAL A 237 -6.46 3.31 3.31
C VAL A 237 -6.47 4.59 2.48
N ALA A 238 -5.29 5.06 2.04
CA ALA A 238 -5.18 6.22 1.17
C ALA A 238 -5.86 5.98 -0.19
N GLU A 239 -5.60 4.84 -0.82
CA GLU A 239 -6.13 4.49 -2.14
C GLU A 239 -7.65 4.42 -2.19
N LEU A 240 -8.35 4.17 -1.08
CA LEU A 240 -9.82 4.29 -1.00
C LEU A 240 -10.32 5.67 -1.42
N SER A 241 -9.51 6.72 -1.18
CA SER A 241 -9.87 8.11 -1.49
C SER A 241 -9.64 8.46 -2.96
N LEU A 242 -8.83 7.69 -3.69
CA LEU A 242 -8.42 8.02 -5.06
C LEU A 242 -9.47 7.55 -6.09
N PRO A 243 -9.81 8.38 -7.09
CA PRO A 243 -10.65 7.92 -8.20
C PRO A 243 -9.93 6.86 -9.01
N SER A 244 -10.63 5.80 -9.43
CA SER A 244 -10.06 4.74 -10.28
C SER A 244 -10.54 4.87 -11.73
N PRO A 245 -9.64 4.98 -12.72
CA PRO A 245 -8.19 5.03 -12.61
C PRO A 245 -7.67 6.40 -12.13
N PHE A 246 -6.60 6.41 -11.32
CA PHE A 246 -5.93 7.64 -10.91
C PHE A 246 -4.84 8.06 -11.91
N THR A 247 -4.95 9.28 -12.42
CA THR A 247 -4.00 9.85 -13.41
C THR A 247 -3.44 11.22 -13.00
N GLY A 248 -3.86 11.73 -11.83
CA GLY A 248 -3.48 13.06 -11.34
C GLY A 248 -2.12 13.12 -10.64
N VAL A 249 -1.84 14.28 -10.07
CA VAL A 249 -0.64 14.60 -9.29
C VAL A 249 -1.03 14.94 -7.86
N LEU A 250 -0.32 14.36 -6.90
CA LEU A 250 -0.45 14.66 -5.48
C LEU A 250 0.81 15.44 -5.09
N ALA A 251 0.81 16.77 -5.25
CA ALA A 251 2.00 17.57 -4.99
C ALA A 251 2.41 17.50 -3.51
N TRP A 252 3.71 17.50 -3.22
CA TRP A 252 4.23 17.52 -1.84
C TRP A 252 3.95 18.83 -1.08
N SER A 253 3.79 19.93 -1.82
CA SER A 253 3.44 21.23 -1.27
C SER A 253 2.06 21.23 -0.62
N GLU A 254 1.15 20.36 -1.08
CA GLU A 254 -0.12 20.10 -0.43
C GLU A 254 0.11 19.19 0.79
N LEU A 255 -0.19 19.71 1.98
CA LEU A 255 0.18 19.06 3.24
C LEU A 255 -0.53 17.71 3.41
N ASP A 256 -1.78 17.66 2.96
CA ASP A 256 -2.64 16.48 3.08
C ASP A 256 -2.14 15.29 2.28
N ASN A 257 -1.31 15.53 1.26
CA ASN A 257 -0.73 14.48 0.43
C ASN A 257 0.50 13.83 1.08
N ARG A 258 1.15 14.50 2.05
CA ARG A 258 2.42 14.03 2.64
C ARG A 258 2.33 12.68 3.35
N PRO A 259 1.27 12.37 4.12
CA PRO A 259 1.10 11.04 4.70
C PRO A 259 1.16 9.92 3.67
N PHE A 260 0.52 10.11 2.52
CA PHE A 260 0.51 9.10 1.46
C PHE A 260 1.88 8.94 0.80
N HIS A 261 2.62 10.04 0.59
CA HIS A 261 3.98 9.99 0.08
C HIS A 261 4.95 9.28 1.03
N ARG A 262 4.83 9.52 2.34
CA ARG A 262 5.59 8.78 3.36
C ARG A 262 5.26 7.29 3.31
N ALA A 263 3.98 6.94 3.19
CA ALA A 263 3.53 5.55 3.09
C ALA A 263 4.09 4.84 1.84
N LEU A 264 3.97 5.46 0.65
CA LEU A 264 4.51 4.90 -0.60
C LEU A 264 6.03 4.74 -0.53
N HIS A 265 6.73 5.76 -0.03
CA HIS A 265 8.18 5.70 0.10
C HIS A 265 8.59 4.52 0.99
N GLY A 266 8.06 4.45 2.22
CA GLY A 266 8.34 3.38 3.16
C GLY A 266 7.99 1.99 2.61
N LEU A 267 6.83 1.85 1.95
CA LEU A 267 6.43 0.60 1.30
C LEU A 267 7.44 0.14 0.24
N GLY A 268 7.91 1.06 -0.60
CA GLY A 268 8.94 0.78 -1.61
C GLY A 268 10.26 0.35 -0.99
N LEU A 269 10.71 1.01 0.09
CA LEU A 269 11.93 0.62 0.81
C LEU A 269 11.78 -0.77 1.44
N THR A 270 10.65 -1.07 2.08
CA THR A 270 10.41 -2.36 2.72
C THR A 270 10.41 -3.50 1.70
N TRP A 271 9.74 -3.36 0.55
CA TRP A 271 9.82 -4.37 -0.50
C TRP A 271 11.21 -4.52 -1.08
N TRP A 272 11.95 -3.44 -1.24
CA TRP A 272 13.32 -3.53 -1.72
C TRP A 272 14.21 -4.30 -0.73
N ARG A 273 14.07 -4.05 0.58
CA ARG A 273 14.77 -4.81 1.63
C ARG A 273 14.40 -6.30 1.64
N LEU A 274 13.14 -6.62 1.36
CA LEU A 274 12.66 -8.00 1.23
C LEU A 274 13.11 -8.69 -0.08
N GLY A 275 13.82 -7.99 -0.97
CA GLY A 275 14.23 -8.51 -2.27
C GLY A 275 13.13 -8.51 -3.34
N GLU A 276 11.97 -7.94 -3.04
CA GLU A 276 10.80 -7.85 -3.92
C GLU A 276 10.94 -6.66 -4.89
N THR A 277 11.99 -6.68 -5.71
CA THR A 277 12.41 -5.55 -6.56
C THR A 277 11.36 -5.11 -7.58
N ALA A 278 10.55 -6.04 -8.10
CA ALA A 278 9.45 -5.72 -9.00
C ALA A 278 8.36 -4.88 -8.31
N LYS A 279 7.96 -5.26 -7.09
CA LYS A 279 6.96 -4.54 -6.29
C LYS A 279 7.48 -3.18 -5.84
N ALA A 280 8.73 -3.14 -5.37
CA ALA A 280 9.41 -1.89 -5.03
C ALA A 280 9.50 -0.93 -6.24
N THR A 281 9.83 -1.44 -7.42
CA THR A 281 9.86 -0.66 -8.66
C THR A 281 8.50 -0.08 -9.01
N ALA A 282 7.42 -0.85 -8.85
CA ALA A 282 6.07 -0.38 -9.12
C ALA A 282 5.69 0.79 -8.20
N VAL A 283 5.96 0.67 -6.90
CA VAL A 283 5.64 1.72 -5.92
C VAL A 283 6.52 2.94 -6.03
N PHE A 284 7.82 2.78 -6.26
CA PHE A 284 8.67 3.92 -6.59
C PHE A 284 8.23 4.60 -7.89
N GLY A 285 7.73 3.84 -8.86
CA GLY A 285 7.07 4.37 -10.05
C GLY A 285 5.84 5.23 -9.68
N ASN A 286 4.98 4.76 -8.78
CA ASN A 286 3.84 5.53 -8.28
C ASN A 286 4.27 6.82 -7.57
N SER A 287 5.30 6.77 -6.72
CA SER A 287 5.82 7.96 -6.03
C SER A 287 6.28 9.02 -7.03
N LEU A 288 7.04 8.63 -8.06
CA LEU A 288 7.50 9.56 -9.10
C LEU A 288 6.37 10.03 -10.04
N TRP A 289 5.36 9.19 -10.26
CA TRP A 289 4.19 9.54 -11.05
C TRP A 289 3.33 10.61 -10.37
N THR A 290 3.07 10.41 -9.08
CA THR A 290 2.19 11.27 -8.27
C THR A 290 2.89 12.47 -7.67
N ASN A 291 4.20 12.39 -7.41
CA ASN A 291 5.04 13.50 -6.98
C ASN A 291 6.31 13.60 -7.85
N PRO A 292 6.22 14.22 -9.04
CA PRO A 292 7.36 14.35 -9.96
C PRO A 292 8.56 15.14 -9.42
N ASP A 293 8.34 16.00 -8.43
CA ASP A 293 9.42 16.71 -7.70
C ASP A 293 10.30 15.78 -6.89
N ASP A 294 9.77 14.61 -6.56
CA ASP A 294 10.47 13.58 -5.85
C ASP A 294 11.11 14.10 -4.55
N ASN A 295 10.28 14.74 -3.72
CA ASN A 295 10.71 15.26 -2.41
C ASN A 295 11.19 14.15 -1.46
N GLN A 296 10.82 12.90 -1.73
CA GLN A 296 11.28 11.73 -0.97
C GLN A 296 12.62 11.17 -1.47
N GLY A 297 13.11 11.59 -2.63
CA GLY A 297 14.41 11.14 -3.17
C GLY A 297 14.39 9.75 -3.83
N VAL A 298 13.22 9.26 -4.22
CA VAL A 298 13.02 7.97 -4.93
C VAL A 298 13.81 7.90 -6.23
N ARG A 299 14.08 9.01 -6.91
CA ARG A 299 14.85 9.02 -8.17
C ARG A 299 16.26 8.46 -8.00
N TYR A 300 16.83 8.54 -6.79
CA TYR A 300 18.15 8.01 -6.45
C TYR A 300 18.12 6.51 -6.10
N LEU A 301 16.93 5.95 -5.88
CA LEU A 301 16.75 4.55 -5.44
C LEU A 301 16.27 3.66 -6.59
N ILE A 302 15.34 4.14 -7.41
CA ILE A 302 14.64 3.33 -8.41
C ILE A 302 15.58 2.70 -9.46
N GLY A 303 16.71 3.33 -9.76
CA GLY A 303 17.73 2.78 -10.67
C GLY A 303 18.36 1.50 -10.12
N GLN A 304 18.76 1.52 -8.85
CA GLN A 304 19.37 0.37 -8.16
C GLN A 304 18.37 -0.78 -8.00
N VAL A 305 17.13 -0.46 -7.62
CA VAL A 305 16.04 -1.44 -7.48
C VAL A 305 15.79 -2.15 -8.82
N LYS A 306 15.72 -1.40 -9.93
CA LYS A 306 15.54 -1.96 -11.29
C LYS A 306 16.73 -2.78 -11.75
N ALA A 307 17.93 -2.44 -11.32
CA ALA A 307 19.15 -3.21 -11.58
C ALA A 307 19.22 -4.48 -10.72
N GLY A 308 18.26 -4.72 -9.82
CA GLY A 308 18.27 -5.86 -8.91
C GLY A 308 19.33 -5.75 -7.83
N THR A 309 19.87 -4.56 -7.59
CA THR A 309 20.88 -4.34 -6.54
C THR A 309 20.23 -4.62 -5.17
N PRO A 310 20.77 -5.51 -4.34
CA PRO A 310 20.27 -5.72 -2.98
C PRO A 310 20.39 -4.45 -2.14
N TRP A 311 19.45 -4.23 -1.22
CA TRP A 311 19.43 -3.06 -0.35
C TRP A 311 20.73 -2.90 0.48
N HIS A 312 21.21 -3.99 1.08
CA HIS A 312 22.55 -4.07 1.66
C HIS A 312 23.39 -5.04 0.83
N GLN A 313 24.60 -4.61 0.42
CA GLN A 313 25.64 -5.58 0.07
C GLN A 313 25.96 -6.33 1.35
N ARG A 314 25.57 -7.61 1.45
CA ARG A 314 26.11 -8.46 2.49
C ARG A 314 27.62 -8.50 2.27
N THR A 315 28.37 -7.84 3.15
CA THR A 315 29.81 -8.06 3.22
C THR A 315 29.95 -9.51 3.66
N GLU A 316 30.26 -10.40 2.71
CA GLU A 316 30.72 -11.73 3.05
C GLU A 316 31.96 -11.55 3.93
N MET A 317 31.87 -12.02 5.17
CA MET A 317 33.01 -12.17 6.07
C MET A 317 33.60 -13.56 5.91
#